data_AF-A0A8D8CJ28-F1
#
_entry.id   AF-A0A8D8CJ28-F1
#
_cell.length_a   1.000
_cell.length_b   1.000
_cell.length_c   1.000
_cell.angle_alpha   90.00
_cell.angle_beta   90.00
_cell.angle_gamma   90.00
#
_symmetry.space_group_name_H-M   'P 1'
#
loop_
_entity.id
_entity.type
_entity.pdbx_description
1 polymer ?
#
loop_
_entity_poly.entity_id
_entity_poly.type
_entity_poly.pdbx_seq_one_letter_code
_entity_poly.pdbx_strand_id
1 'polypeptide(L)'
;NCELECLTNFTLHYCGCVRFSMLRTPRTAVCETNQIMCMLKAEESLLEMDVVTQGNSEPNFRAKCNCLPACTSVQYDLEVTQTELEWYRYWETFAEDLSKLEG
;
A
#
# COMPACT_ATOMS: atom_id res chain seq x y z
N ASN A 1 -0.58 0.75 8.72
CA ASN A 1 -2.03 1.03 8.85
C ASN A 1 -2.30 2.49 9.16
N CYS A 2 -1.90 3.01 10.34
CA CYS A 2 -2.11 4.43 10.69
C CYS A 2 -1.67 5.41 9.60
N GLU A 3 -0.50 5.20 8.99
CA GLU A 3 0.00 6.01 7.88
C GLU A 3 -0.96 6.07 6.67
N LEU A 4 -1.52 4.92 6.29
CA LEU A 4 -2.46 4.82 5.18
C LEU A 4 -3.81 5.47 5.53
N GLU A 5 -4.24 5.35 6.78
CA GLU A 5 -5.45 6.01 7.30
C GLU A 5 -5.27 7.53 7.33
N CYS A 6 -4.09 8.02 7.74
CA CYS A 6 -3.73 9.43 7.74
C CYS A 6 -3.80 10.00 6.32
N LEU A 7 -3.17 9.33 5.35
CA LEU A 7 -3.23 9.73 3.94
C LEU A 7 -4.66 9.71 3.40
N THR A 8 -5.44 8.67 3.74
CA THR A 8 -6.85 8.55 3.34
C THR A 8 -7.68 9.72 3.86
N ASN A 9 -7.57 10.02 5.16
CA ASN A 9 -8.30 11.11 5.79
C ASN A 9 -7.86 12.48 5.24
N PHE A 10 -6.56 12.66 4.99
CA PHE A 10 -6.06 13.87 4.37
C PHE A 10 -6.59 14.04 2.94
N THR A 11 -6.57 12.97 2.14
CA THR A 11 -7.09 12.98 0.77
C THR A 11 -8.59 13.29 0.77
N LEU A 12 -9.36 12.70 1.69
CA LEU A 12 -10.78 12.99 1.84
C LEU A 12 -11.02 14.46 2.22
N HIS A 13 -10.22 15.02 3.12
CA HIS A 13 -10.31 16.43 3.51
C HIS A 13 -9.91 17.38 2.38
N TYR A 14 -8.85 17.05 1.64
CA TYR A 14 -8.29 17.90 0.58
C TYR A 14 -9.10 17.85 -0.72
N CYS A 15 -9.57 16.66 -1.11
CA CYS A 15 -10.27 16.42 -2.39
C CYS A 15 -11.77 16.19 -2.26
N GLY A 16 -12.30 15.89 -1.07
CA GLY A 16 -13.70 15.50 -0.86
C GLY A 16 -14.02 14.05 -1.26
N CYS A 17 -13.02 13.29 -1.68
CA CYS A 17 -13.13 11.89 -2.10
C CYS A 17 -11.82 11.15 -1.81
N VAL A 18 -11.81 9.82 -1.92
CA VAL A 18 -10.61 8.99 -1.74
C VAL A 18 -10.34 8.11 -2.96
N ARG A 19 -9.08 7.69 -3.15
CA ARG A 19 -8.70 6.75 -4.20
C ARG A 19 -9.38 5.40 -3.98
N PHE A 20 -9.65 4.65 -5.05
CA PHE A 20 -10.33 3.35 -4.94
C PHE A 20 -9.59 2.35 -4.04
N SER A 21 -8.26 2.44 -3.97
CA SER A 21 -7.38 1.56 -3.19
C SER A 21 -7.22 1.98 -1.74
N MET A 22 -7.73 3.15 -1.35
CA MET A 22 -7.67 3.66 0.01
C MET A 22 -8.75 3.01 0.88
N LEU A 23 -8.48 2.94 2.18
CA LEU A 23 -9.44 2.49 3.19
C LEU A 23 -10.66 3.43 3.15
N ARG A 24 -11.88 2.89 3.13
CA ARG A 24 -13.08 3.72 3.02
C ARG A 24 -14.28 3.08 3.67
N THR A 25 -15.15 3.92 4.22
CA THR A 25 -16.49 3.48 4.61
C THR A 25 -17.40 3.46 3.39
N PRO A 26 -18.53 2.73 3.41
CA PRO A 26 -19.46 2.72 2.27
C PRO A 26 -20.02 4.09 1.88
N ARG A 27 -19.97 5.07 2.79
CA ARG A 27 -20.45 6.45 2.55
C ARG A 27 -19.36 7.38 2.00
N THR A 28 -18.10 6.95 1.97
CA THR A 28 -16.99 7.77 1.51
C THR A 28 -16.97 7.80 -0.02
N ALA A 29 -17.03 9.00 -0.61
CA ALA A 29 -16.99 9.17 -2.06
C ALA A 29 -15.65 8.69 -2.64
N VAL A 30 -15.71 8.10 -3.83
CA VAL A 30 -14.55 7.59 -4.57
C VAL A 30 -14.19 8.61 -5.63
N CYS A 31 -12.91 8.98 -5.71
CA CYS A 31 -12.48 9.91 -6.72
C CYS A 31 -12.58 9.29 -8.13
N GLU A 32 -13.00 10.10 -9.09
CA GLU A 32 -13.01 9.74 -10.51
C GLU A 32 -11.65 10.03 -11.16
N THR A 33 -11.49 9.64 -12.43
CA THR A 33 -10.24 9.82 -13.19
C THR A 33 -9.84 11.29 -13.35
N ASN A 34 -10.79 12.22 -13.43
CA ASN A 34 -10.51 13.66 -13.54
C ASN A 34 -9.92 14.27 -12.26
N GLN A 35 -10.00 13.57 -11.12
CA GLN A 35 -9.49 14.02 -9.82
C GLN A 35 -8.11 13.43 -9.48
N ILE A 36 -7.46 12.71 -10.40
CA ILE A 36 -6.13 12.14 -10.21
C ILE A 36 -5.11 13.17 -9.74
N MET A 37 -5.11 14.37 -10.34
CA MET A 37 -4.20 15.43 -9.93
C MET A 37 -4.45 15.92 -8.50
N CYS A 38 -5.70 15.88 -8.02
CA CYS A 38 -5.99 16.22 -6.62
C CYS A 38 -5.40 15.18 -5.68
N MET A 39 -5.58 13.89 -5.99
CA MET A 39 -5.05 12.80 -5.17
C MET A 39 -3.51 12.84 -5.08
N LEU A 40 -2.84 13.09 -6.20
CA LEU A 40 -1.37 13.23 -6.25
C LEU A 40 -0.89 14.43 -5.41
N LYS A 41 -1.57 15.58 -5.54
CA LYS A 41 -1.24 16.77 -4.74
C LYS A 41 -1.51 16.57 -3.25
N ALA A 42 -2.54 15.82 -2.88
CA ALA A 42 -2.82 15.48 -1.49
C ALA A 42 -1.68 14.62 -0.91
N GLU A 43 -1.20 13.63 -1.65
CA GLU A 43 -0.07 12.81 -1.23
C GLU A 43 1.23 13.64 -1.11
N GLU A 44 1.55 14.45 -2.11
CA GLU A 44 2.71 15.35 -2.11
C GLU A 44 2.67 16.34 -0.95
N SER A 45 1.52 17.02 -0.73
CA SER A 45 1.36 17.98 0.36
C SER A 45 1.56 17.33 1.73
N LEU A 46 1.09 16.08 1.91
CA LEU A 46 1.24 15.37 3.17
C LEU A 46 2.71 14.97 3.41
N LEU A 47 3.45 14.59 2.36
CA LEU A 47 4.88 14.29 2.42
C LEU A 47 5.72 15.53 2.73
N GLU A 48 5.39 16.69 2.14
CA GLU A 48 6.06 17.96 2.45
C GLU A 48 5.87 18.34 3.92
N MET A 49 4.68 18.07 4.48
CA MET A 49 4.41 18.32 5.90
C MET A 49 5.27 17.49 6.85
N ASP A 50 5.76 16.30 6.45
CA ASP A 50 6.68 15.50 7.28
C ASP A 50 8.01 16.25 7.48
N VAL A 51 8.49 16.96 6.46
CA VAL A 51 9.78 17.67 6.48
C VAL A 51 9.70 18.99 7.29
N VAL A 52 8.56 19.69 7.23
CA VAL A 52 8.39 21.05 7.76
C VAL A 52 8.05 21.10 9.27
N THR A 53 7.93 19.95 9.95
CA THR A 53 7.57 19.88 11.39
C THR A 53 8.59 20.50 12.36
N GLN A 54 9.77 20.93 11.89
CA GLN A 54 10.77 21.61 12.72
C GLN A 54 10.54 23.13 12.78
N GLY A 55 9.60 23.62 13.61
CA GLY A 55 9.68 25.02 14.07
C GLY A 55 8.40 25.83 14.32
N ASN A 56 7.21 25.34 13.98
CA ASN A 56 5.96 26.09 14.22
C ASN A 56 5.19 25.59 15.45
N SER A 57 4.54 26.52 16.17
CA SER A 57 3.81 26.27 17.42
C SER A 57 2.48 25.53 17.27
N GLU A 58 1.93 25.43 16.05
CA GLU A 58 0.77 24.58 15.76
C GLU A 58 1.16 23.30 15.00
N PRO A 59 0.64 22.13 15.42
CA PRO A 59 0.88 20.89 14.69
C PRO A 59 0.14 20.90 13.34
N ASN A 60 0.87 20.61 12.27
CA ASN A 60 0.29 20.42 10.93
C ASN A 60 -0.57 19.14 10.87
N PHE A 61 -1.30 18.91 9.77
CA PHE A 61 -2.19 17.74 9.63
C PHE A 61 -1.44 16.43 9.88
N ARG A 62 -0.21 16.34 9.37
CA ARG A 62 0.66 15.18 9.51
C ARG A 62 1.03 14.88 10.97
N ALA A 63 1.45 15.90 11.71
CA ALA A 63 1.74 15.81 13.13
C ALA A 63 0.51 15.40 13.97
N LYS A 64 -0.70 15.85 13.55
CA LYS A 64 -1.96 15.47 14.20
C LYS A 64 -2.32 13.99 14.03
N CYS A 65 -1.80 13.31 13.01
CA CYS A 65 -2.03 11.87 12.84
C CYS A 65 -1.37 11.04 13.94
N ASN A 66 -0.26 11.51 14.52
CA ASN A 66 0.41 10.89 15.68
C ASN A 66 0.61 9.37 15.55
N CYS A 67 1.09 8.93 14.38
CA CYS A 67 1.32 7.51 14.12
C CYS A 67 2.55 7.03 14.88
N LEU A 68 2.32 6.23 15.91
CA LEU A 68 3.37 5.61 16.71
C LEU A 68 3.86 4.30 16.06
N PRO A 69 5.14 3.94 16.27
CA PRO A 69 5.63 2.64 15.83
C PRO A 69 4.87 1.51 16.55
N ALA A 70 4.70 0.38 15.88
CA ALA A 70 4.13 -0.80 16.50
C ALA A 70 5.03 -1.29 17.66
N CYS A 71 4.42 -1.78 18.74
CA CYS A 71 5.18 -2.32 19.88
C CYS A 71 5.93 -3.61 19.53
N THR A 72 5.44 -4.33 18.52
CA THR A 72 6.05 -5.54 17.98
C THR A 72 6.03 -5.48 16.46
N SER A 73 7.09 -5.98 15.84
CA SER A 73 7.20 -6.11 14.39
C SER A 73 7.72 -7.49 14.04
N VAL A 74 7.26 -8.01 12.90
CA VAL A 74 7.77 -9.25 12.30
C VAL A 74 8.39 -8.86 10.98
N GLN A 75 9.66 -9.20 10.79
CA GLN A 75 10.41 -8.93 9.56
C GLN A 75 10.84 -10.27 8.96
N TYR A 76 10.68 -10.39 7.65
CA TYR A 76 11.06 -11.58 6.90
C TYR A 76 12.22 -11.23 5.98
N ASP A 77 13.36 -11.89 6.17
CA ASP A 77 14.49 -11.80 5.25
C ASP A 77 14.26 -12.78 4.11
N LEU A 78 14.06 -12.25 2.90
CA LEU A 78 13.74 -13.03 1.71
C LEU A 78 14.92 -13.02 0.74
N GLU A 79 15.36 -14.20 0.32
CA GLU A 79 16.28 -14.37 -0.80
C GLU A 79 15.52 -15.01 -1.97
N VAL A 80 15.49 -14.32 -3.12
CA VAL A 80 14.81 -14.79 -4.32
C VAL A 80 15.86 -15.21 -5.34
N THR A 81 15.88 -16.49 -5.68
CA THR A 81 16.71 -17.03 -6.76
C THR A 81 15.82 -17.41 -7.95
N GLN A 82 16.33 -17.17 -9.15
CA GLN A 82 15.62 -17.47 -10.39
C GLN A 82 16.47 -18.37 -11.26
N THR A 83 15.87 -19.44 -11.80
CA THR A 83 16.46 -20.31 -12.82
C THR A 83 15.45 -20.53 -13.94
N GLU A 84 15.93 -20.89 -15.13
CA GLU A 84 15.06 -21.27 -16.23
C GLU A 84 14.33 -22.59 -15.90
N LEU A 85 13.02 -22.62 -16.16
CA LEU A 85 12.21 -23.81 -16.04
C LEU A 85 12.27 -24.58 -17.36
N GLU A 86 12.94 -25.74 -17.38
CA GLU A 86 12.88 -26.70 -18.49
C GLU A 86 11.50 -27.37 -18.54
N TRP A 87 10.51 -26.65 -19.05
CA TRP A 87 9.09 -27.04 -18.95
C TRP A 87 8.77 -28.39 -19.60
N TYR A 88 9.49 -28.78 -20.67
CA TYR A 88 9.33 -30.09 -21.30
C TYR A 88 9.67 -31.23 -20.34
N ARG A 89 10.84 -31.16 -19.70
CA ARG A 89 11.31 -32.17 -18.74
C ARG A 89 10.48 -32.16 -17.46
N TYR A 90 10.10 -30.97 -17.00
CA TYR A 90 9.18 -30.84 -15.88
C TYR A 90 7.84 -31.56 -16.15
N TRP A 91 7.27 -31.36 -17.34
CA TRP A 91 6.03 -32.01 -17.75
C TRP A 91 6.15 -33.54 -17.88
N GLU A 92 7.24 -34.03 -18.47
CA GLU A 92 7.52 -35.47 -18.56
C GLU A 92 7.57 -36.11 -17.16
N THR A 93 8.34 -35.53 -16.24
CA THR A 93 8.42 -36.05 -14.86
C THR A 93 7.07 -35.98 -14.13
N PHE A 94 6.30 -34.93 -14.34
CA PHE A 94 4.98 -34.77 -13.73
C PHE A 94 3.97 -35.79 -14.25
N ALA A 95 3.95 -36.05 -15.55
CA ALA A 95 3.09 -37.06 -16.17
C ALA A 95 3.44 -38.49 -15.71
N GLU A 96 4.74 -38.79 -15.56
CA GLU A 96 5.20 -40.05 -15.00
C GLU A 96 4.74 -40.25 -13.55
N ASP A 97 4.84 -39.23 -12.69
CA ASP A 97 4.39 -39.33 -11.30
C ASP A 97 2.85 -39.45 -11.18
N LEU A 98 2.09 -38.80 -12.06
CA LEU A 98 0.64 -39.00 -12.16
C LEU A 98 0.27 -40.45 -12.51
N SER A 99 0.98 -41.04 -13.47
CA SER A 99 0.73 -42.43 -13.88
C SER A 99 1.01 -43.47 -12.78
N LYS A 100 1.90 -43.14 -11.82
CA LYS A 100 2.20 -43.99 -10.65
C LYS A 100 1.17 -43.87 -9.53
N LEU A 101 0.39 -42.77 -9.49
CA LEU A 101 -0.68 -42.57 -8.51
C LEU A 101 -2.00 -43.22 -8.96
N GLU A 102 -2.14 -43.48 -10.26
CA GLU A 102 -3.31 -44.13 -10.86
C GLU A 102 -3.19 -45.67 -10.95
N GLY A 103 -2.07 -46.25 -10.47
CA GLY A 103 -1.82 -47.70 -10.38
C GLY A 103 -1.78 -48.22 -8.95
#